data_AF-A0A7Y0C2L1-F1
#
_entry.id   AF-A0A7Y0C2L1-F1
#
_cell.length_a   1.000
_cell.length_b   1.000
_cell.length_c   1.000
_cell.angle_alpha   90.00
_cell.angle_beta   90.00
_cell.angle_gamma   90.00
#
_symmetry.space_group_name_H-M   'P 1'
#
loop_
_entity.id
_entity.type
_entity.pdbx_description
1 polymer ?
#
loop_
_entity_poly.entity_id
_entity_poly.type
_entity_poly.pdbx_seq_one_letter_code
_entity_poly.pdbx_strand_id
1 'polypeptide(L)'
;MGCWEGRQRDVLAKLKRIERDPRHGKVEVLHDGPLVERRFSRFSTGYSQLVDDDTLGRIETLYGQTAMDAFLGLIETADLGA
;
A
#
# COMPACT_ATOMS: atom_id res chain seq x y z
N MET A 1 5.23 -1.72 -3.97
CA MET A 1 4.38 -1.65 -2.75
C MET A 1 2.94 -1.33 -3.13
N GLY A 2 1.94 -1.73 -2.33
CA GLY A 2 0.52 -1.43 -2.58
C GLY A 2 -0.27 -1.28 -1.28
N CYS A 3 -1.40 -0.57 -1.33
CA CYS A 3 -2.33 -0.37 -0.21
C CYS A 3 -3.73 -0.83 -0.62
N TRP A 4 -4.42 -1.56 0.26
CA TRP A 4 -5.79 -2.01 0.05
C TRP A 4 -6.67 -1.58 1.21
N GLU A 5 -7.78 -0.92 0.88
CA GLU A 5 -8.75 -0.44 1.85
C GLU A 5 -10.12 -1.07 1.57
N GLY A 6 -10.87 -1.38 2.62
CA GLY A 6 -12.22 -1.92 2.50
C GLY A 6 -12.58 -2.83 3.66
N ARG A 7 -13.65 -3.62 3.48
CA ARG A 7 -14.02 -4.63 4.48
C ARG A 7 -12.88 -5.62 4.64
N GLN A 8 -12.53 -5.93 5.88
CA GLN A 8 -11.42 -6.82 6.23
C GLN A 8 -11.45 -8.14 5.44
N ARG A 9 -12.61 -8.80 5.35
CA ARG A 9 -12.76 -10.05 4.59
C ARG A 9 -12.37 -9.91 3.12
N ASP A 10 -12.75 -8.80 2.49
CA ASP A 10 -12.53 -8.58 1.06
C ASP A 10 -11.06 -8.21 0.79
N VAL A 11 -10.43 -7.45 1.70
CA VAL A 11 -8.99 -7.14 1.67
C VAL A 11 -8.16 -8.42 1.85
N LEU A 12 -8.46 -9.23 2.87
CA LEU A 12 -7.75 -10.49 3.13
C LEU A 12 -7.88 -11.49 1.98
N ALA A 13 -9.06 -11.60 1.36
CA ALA A 13 -9.25 -12.44 0.19
C ALA A 13 -8.40 -11.97 -1.00
N LYS A 14 -8.27 -10.65 -1.18
CA LYS A 14 -7.44 -10.05 -2.23
C LYS A 14 -5.96 -10.26 -1.97
N LEU A 15 -5.49 -10.06 -0.73
CA LEU A 15 -4.10 -10.33 -0.32
C LEU A 15 -3.70 -11.77 -0.61
N LYS A 16 -4.53 -12.75 -0.24
CA LYS A 16 -4.29 -14.18 -0.56
C LYS A 16 -4.16 -14.47 -2.05
N ARG A 17 -4.89 -13.73 -2.89
CA ARG A 17 -4.79 -13.87 -4.36
C ARG A 17 -3.49 -13.25 -4.86
N ILE A 18 -3.11 -12.10 -4.32
CA ILE A 18 -1.86 -11.42 -4.64
C ILE A 18 -0.72 -12.34 -4.25
N GLU A 19 -0.59 -12.81 -3.01
CA GLU A 19 0.50 -13.71 -2.57
C GLU A 19 0.81 -14.91 -3.51
N ARG A 20 -0.17 -15.40 -4.28
CA ARG A 20 -0.02 -16.52 -5.22
C ARG A 20 0.32 -16.12 -6.66
N ASP A 21 0.34 -14.83 -6.97
CA ASP A 21 0.60 -14.32 -8.31
C ASP A 21 2.11 -14.42 -8.62
N PRO A 22 2.51 -15.08 -9.72
CA PRO A 22 3.92 -15.32 -10.03
C PRO A 22 4.69 -14.06 -10.45
N ARG A 23 4.00 -12.92 -10.62
CA ARG A 23 4.61 -11.66 -11.07
C ARG A 23 5.36 -10.92 -9.96
N HIS A 24 5.26 -11.36 -8.70
CA HIS A 24 6.08 -10.86 -7.60
C HIS A 24 6.77 -11.99 -6.84
N GLY A 25 7.79 -11.63 -6.07
CA GLY A 25 8.47 -12.53 -5.15
C GLY A 25 7.74 -12.64 -3.82
N LYS A 26 8.41 -12.27 -2.73
CA LYS A 26 7.82 -12.27 -1.39
C LYS A 26 6.89 -11.08 -1.20
N VAL A 27 5.68 -11.33 -0.73
CA VAL A 27 4.73 -10.30 -0.28
C VAL A 27 4.78 -10.22 1.24
N GLU A 28 4.95 -9.02 1.78
CA GLU A 28 4.94 -8.76 3.22
C GLU A 28 3.91 -7.69 3.57
N VAL A 29 3.20 -7.86 4.69
CA VAL A 29 2.26 -6.87 5.21
C VAL A 29 2.99 -5.99 6.21
N LEU A 30 3.24 -4.73 5.83
CA LEU A 30 3.93 -3.76 6.69
C LEU A 30 3.00 -3.13 7.74
N HIS A 31 1.70 -3.01 7.44
CA HIS A 31 0.68 -2.46 8.33
C HIS A 31 -0.68 -3.10 8.06
N ASP A 32 -1.40 -3.45 9.14
CA ASP A 32 -2.82 -3.83 9.14
C ASP A 32 -3.50 -3.09 10.31
N GLY A 33 -4.65 -2.47 10.06
CA GLY A 33 -5.31 -1.64 11.05
C GLY A 33 -6.70 -1.16 10.62
N PRO A 34 -7.56 -0.82 11.59
CA PRO A 34 -8.88 -0.27 11.30
C PRO A 34 -8.77 1.09 10.62
N LEU A 35 -9.74 1.38 9.78
CA LEU A 35 -9.82 2.65 9.06
C LEU A 35 -11.22 3.23 9.20
N VAL A 36 -11.31 4.49 9.65
CA VAL A 36 -12.58 5.20 9.84
C VAL A 36 -13.18 5.60 8.49
N GLU A 37 -12.33 6.05 7.56
CA GLU A 37 -12.73 6.45 6.20
C GLU A 37 -11.64 6.13 5.18
N ARG A 38 -12.03 5.86 3.92
CA ARG A 38 -11.07 5.55 2.86
C ARG A 38 -10.15 6.74 2.58
N ARG A 39 -8.84 6.53 2.56
CA ARG A 39 -7.86 7.54 2.14
C ARG A 39 -7.86 7.69 0.61
N PHE A 40 -8.12 6.59 -0.11
CA PHE A 40 -8.11 6.54 -1.57
C PHE A 40 -9.52 6.37 -2.16
N SER A 41 -10.43 7.28 -1.84
CA SER A 41 -11.85 7.19 -2.24
C SER A 41 -12.10 7.51 -3.72
N ARG A 42 -11.21 8.26 -4.38
CA ARG A 42 -11.39 8.77 -5.75
C ARG A 42 -11.20 7.72 -6.85
N PHE A 43 -10.60 6.57 -6.51
CA PHE A 43 -10.33 5.50 -7.45
C PHE A 43 -10.47 4.11 -6.80
N SER A 44 -10.60 3.09 -7.64
CA SER A 44 -10.54 1.68 -7.22
C SER A 44 -9.12 1.12 -7.21
N THR A 45 -8.23 1.66 -8.05
CA THR A 45 -6.80 1.33 -8.10
C THR A 45 -6.06 2.52 -8.70
N GLY A 46 -5.04 3.02 -8.00
CA GLY A 46 -4.13 4.05 -8.47
C GLY A 46 -2.75 3.45 -8.68
N TYR A 47 -2.06 3.89 -9.72
CA TYR A 47 -0.68 3.51 -9.99
C TYR A 47 0.13 4.78 -10.16
N SER A 48 1.24 4.86 -9.42
CA SER A 48 2.24 5.90 -9.58
C SER A 48 3.60 5.24 -9.77
N GLN A 49 4.40 5.83 -10.66
CA GLN A 49 5.81 5.47 -10.78
C GLN A 49 6.58 6.27 -9.74
N LEU A 50 7.30 5.57 -8.88
CA LEU A 50 8.24 6.20 -7.98
C LEU A 50 9.52 6.49 -8.77
N VAL A 51 10.01 7.71 -8.64
CA VAL A 51 11.21 8.18 -9.36
C VAL A 51 12.50 7.85 -8.58
N ASP A 52 12.38 7.52 -7.29
CA ASP A 52 13.52 7.29 -6.39
C ASP A 52 13.42 5.93 -5.67
N ASP A 53 14.32 5.02 -6.02
CA ASP A 53 14.43 3.67 -5.46
C ASP A 53 14.80 3.69 -3.96
N ASP A 54 15.56 4.69 -3.50
CA ASP A 54 16.00 4.78 -2.09
C ASP A 54 14.82 4.99 -1.14
N THR A 55 13.80 5.72 -1.59
CA THR A 55 12.62 6.00 -0.77
C THR A 55 11.77 4.76 -0.55
N LEU A 56 11.63 3.89 -1.55
CA LEU A 56 10.87 2.65 -1.41
C LEU A 56 11.57 1.66 -0.47
N GLY A 57 12.88 1.49 -0.63
CA GLY A 57 13.67 0.57 0.21
C GLY A 57 13.61 0.94 1.70
N ARG A 58 13.53 2.23 2.04
CA ARG A 58 13.36 2.68 3.43
C ARG A 58 12.04 2.22 4.03
N ILE A 59 10.94 2.32 3.29
CA ILE A 59 9.60 1.94 3.80
C ILE A 59 9.53 0.42 4.02
N GLU A 60 10.19 -0.38 3.17
CA GLU A 60 10.24 -1.84 3.31
C GLU A 60 10.92 -2.31 4.61
N THR A 61 11.71 -1.46 5.26
CA THR A 61 12.30 -1.77 6.58
C THR A 61 11.42 -1.39 7.78
N LEU A 62 10.28 -0.72 7.54
CA LEU A 62 9.38 -0.22 8.57
C LEU A 62 8.19 -1.16 8.79
N TYR A 63 7.59 -1.08 9.97
CA TYR A 63 6.38 -1.83 10.33
C TYR A 63 5.41 -0.98 11.13
N GLY A 64 4.15 -1.41 11.17
CA GLY A 64 3.10 -0.79 11.96
C GLY A 64 2.80 0.64 11.50
N GLN A 65 2.52 1.53 12.43
CA GLN A 65 2.09 2.90 12.10
C GLN A 65 3.18 3.67 11.36
N THR A 66 4.46 3.47 11.71
CA THR A 66 5.59 4.16 11.07
C THR A 66 5.70 3.87 9.58
N ALA A 67 5.42 2.62 9.15
CA ALA A 67 5.38 2.28 7.74
C ALA A 67 4.23 2.98 7.00
N MET A 68 3.06 3.06 7.64
CA MET A 68 1.89 3.76 7.09
C MET A 68 2.16 5.25 6.94
N ASP A 69 2.74 5.90 7.95
CA ASP A 69 3.04 7.34 7.90
C ASP A 69 4.05 7.67 6.79
N ALA A 70 5.11 6.87 6.66
CA ALA A 70 6.09 7.02 5.58
C ALA A 70 5.47 6.78 4.19
N PHE A 71 4.60 5.77 4.06
CA PHE A 71 3.86 5.53 2.83
C PHE A 71 2.93 6.69 2.46
N LEU A 72 2.23 7.29 3.42
CA LEU A 72 1.36 8.43 3.14
C LEU A 72 2.15 9.67 2.71
N GLY A 73 3.30 9.94 3.34
CA GLY A 73 4.18 11.02 2.91
C GLY A 73 4.71 10.82 1.48
N LEU A 74 4.97 9.57 1.07
CA LEU A 74 5.33 9.26 -0.30
C LEU A 74 4.19 9.54 -1.29
N ILE A 75 2.97 9.17 -0.92
CA ILE A 75 1.77 9.35 -1.72
C ILE A 75 1.44 10.82 -1.96
N GLU A 76 1.72 11.70 -1.00
CA GLU A 76 1.55 13.15 -1.19
C GLU A 76 2.42 13.71 -2.32
N THR A 77 3.57 13.09 -2.57
CA THR A 77 4.47 13.46 -3.68
C THR A 77 4.12 12.75 -4.99
N ALA A 78 3.29 11.71 -4.93
CA ALA A 78 2.89 10.95 -6.09
C ALA A 78 1.73 11.65 -6.82
N ASP A 79 1.82 11.76 -8.15
CA ASP A 79 0.71 12.24 -8.97
C ASP A 79 -0.40 11.17 -9.06
N LEU A 80 -1.21 11.11 -8.01
CA LEU A 80 -2.37 10.24 -7.90
C LEU A 80 -3.66 11.04 -8.04
N GLY A 81 -3.73 11.97 -9.00
CA GLY A 81 -4.98 12.61 -9.45
C GLY A 81 -5.89 13.12 -8.32
N ALA A 82 -5.30 13.71 -7.27
CA ALA A 82 -6.00 14.34 -6.16
C ALA A 82 -6.68 15.65 -6.57
#